data_AF-A0AAU0SC43-F1
#
_entry.id   AF-A0AAU0SC43-F1
#
_cell.length_a   1.000
_cell.length_b   1.000
_cell.length_c   1.000
_cell.angle_alpha   90.00
_cell.angle_beta   90.00
_cell.angle_gamma   90.00
#
_symmetry.space_group_name_H-M   'P 1'
#
loop_
_entity.id
_entity.type
_entity.pdbx_description
1 polymer ?
#
loop_
_entity_poly.entity_id
_entity_poly.type
_entity_poly.pdbx_seq_one_letter_code
_entity_poly.pdbx_strand_id
1 'polypeptide(L)'
;MQNFSFRKHGDLLLALLLLAAGTLTLLSQTLTVLNTVVGLLILLCGIYLVWSLHTARLRENLTEQHSPVHKYDPAPELPNLVHHVLPLWDAHVASVKQQTQTAVEELIGSFASMVNEFDAAGFGGVANLDSSKNSDATITLLQLCKKELAPVVSSFSNMIESKDELLHCIRDLAKSTNELNAMAQEVGQIAAQTNLLAINAAIEAARVGVHGRGFAVVAGEVRKLSHMSAETGRRMTERVKNVAEVMKTALTTADRAAIQDSKVLEVSGAVVRDVLSHVEAMGSAAEDLRAHGNHIRGNIEELLVSLQFQDRTSQLLDVIRQDINKMQANVAFAGDIALPATEQWLADLQSTYTMSDEYRNHGNTDASSANNDSEITFF
;
A
#
# COMPACT_ATOMS: atom_id res chain seq x y z
N MET A 1 4.06 -77.70 -35.61
CA MET A 1 2.98 -77.00 -34.85
C MET A 1 2.82 -75.58 -35.38
N GLN A 2 2.24 -75.42 -36.59
CA GLN A 2 2.24 -74.15 -37.35
C GLN A 2 0.84 -73.50 -37.47
N ASN A 3 -0.13 -73.87 -36.62
CA ASN A 3 -1.52 -73.40 -36.71
C ASN A 3 -1.91 -72.26 -35.74
N PHE A 4 -0.98 -71.71 -34.93
CA PHE A 4 -1.34 -70.72 -33.91
C PHE A 4 -1.21 -69.24 -34.35
N SER A 5 -0.41 -68.94 -35.38
CA SER A 5 -0.19 -67.55 -35.85
C SER A 5 -1.41 -66.96 -36.58
N PHE A 6 -2.13 -67.77 -37.36
CA PHE A 6 -3.30 -67.31 -38.12
C PHE A 6 -4.48 -66.86 -37.24
N ARG A 7 -4.62 -67.41 -36.03
CA ARG A 7 -5.72 -67.08 -35.11
C ARG A 7 -5.52 -65.72 -34.43
N LYS A 8 -4.27 -65.36 -34.08
CA LYS A 8 -3.92 -64.07 -33.48
C LYS A 8 -4.15 -62.86 -34.40
N HIS A 9 -3.97 -63.03 -35.71
CA HIS A 9 -4.29 -61.98 -36.69
C HIS A 9 -5.79 -61.94 -37.04
N GLY A 10 -6.47 -63.10 -37.01
CA GLY A 10 -7.91 -63.19 -37.21
C GLY A 10 -8.72 -62.43 -36.16
N ASP A 11 -8.39 -62.59 -34.88
CA ASP A 11 -9.15 -61.96 -33.79
C ASP A 11 -8.99 -60.42 -33.74
N LEU A 12 -7.82 -59.91 -34.14
CA LEU A 12 -7.55 -58.47 -34.20
C LEU A 12 -8.22 -57.81 -35.42
N LEU A 13 -8.25 -58.51 -36.56
CA LEU A 13 -9.04 -58.11 -37.73
C LEU A 13 -10.54 -58.12 -37.44
N LEU A 14 -11.03 -59.11 -36.69
CA LEU A 14 -12.43 -59.20 -36.30
C LEU A 14 -12.85 -58.04 -35.37
N ALA A 15 -11.99 -57.67 -34.42
CA ALA A 15 -12.21 -56.50 -33.56
C ALA A 15 -12.24 -55.18 -34.34
N LEU A 16 -11.31 -55.00 -35.29
CA LEU A 16 -11.28 -53.82 -36.18
C LEU A 16 -12.51 -53.75 -37.09
N LEU A 17 -12.97 -54.89 -37.62
CA LEU A 17 -14.19 -54.96 -38.44
C LEU A 17 -15.45 -54.65 -37.64
N LEU A 18 -15.54 -55.12 -36.39
CA LEU A 18 -16.67 -54.80 -35.51
C LEU A 18 -16.72 -53.32 -35.14
N LEU A 19 -15.56 -52.70 -34.84
CA LEU A 19 -15.48 -51.27 -34.58
C LEU A 19 -15.88 -50.45 -35.82
N ALA A 20 -15.37 -50.83 -37.00
CA ALA A 20 -15.73 -50.17 -38.26
C ALA A 20 -17.23 -50.32 -38.58
N ALA A 21 -17.80 -51.52 -38.40
CA ALA A 21 -19.23 -51.77 -38.61
C ALA A 21 -20.10 -50.97 -37.63
N GLY A 22 -19.72 -50.89 -36.35
CA GLY A 22 -20.38 -50.05 -35.35
C GLY A 22 -20.38 -48.56 -35.75
N THR A 23 -19.23 -48.03 -36.18
CA THR A 23 -19.14 -46.64 -36.65
C THR A 23 -19.96 -46.39 -37.92
N LEU A 24 -20.05 -47.36 -38.84
CA LEU A 24 -20.81 -47.22 -40.07
C LEU A 24 -22.33 -47.26 -39.82
N THR A 25 -22.79 -48.06 -38.85
CA THR A 25 -24.20 -48.09 -38.45
C THR A 25 -24.65 -46.80 -37.77
N LEU A 26 -23.75 -46.12 -37.04
CA LEU A 26 -24.01 -44.81 -36.43
C LEU A 26 -23.96 -43.64 -37.44
N LEU A 27 -23.30 -43.82 -38.59
CA LEU A 27 -23.19 -42.80 -39.64
C LEU A 27 -24.28 -42.90 -40.72
N SER A 28 -25.11 -43.94 -40.68
CA SER A 28 -26.23 -44.15 -41.59
C SER A 28 -27.33 -43.08 -41.41
N GLN A 29 -27.80 -42.47 -42.49
CA GLN A 29 -28.78 -41.36 -42.49
C GLN A 29 -30.20 -41.72 -41.99
N THR A 30 -30.46 -42.96 -41.55
CA THR A 30 -31.72 -43.37 -40.91
C THR A 30 -31.50 -43.75 -39.45
N LEU A 31 -31.31 -42.72 -38.62
CA LEU A 31 -31.07 -42.87 -37.17
C LEU A 31 -32.39 -43.16 -36.42
N THR A 32 -32.74 -44.44 -36.30
CA THR A 32 -33.77 -44.89 -35.35
C THR A 32 -33.11 -45.31 -34.03
N VAL A 33 -33.83 -45.17 -32.91
CA VAL A 33 -33.33 -45.51 -31.55
C VAL A 33 -32.82 -46.95 -31.46
N LEU A 34 -33.37 -47.86 -32.27
CA LEU A 34 -32.91 -49.25 -32.30
C LEU A 34 -31.50 -49.39 -32.91
N ASN A 35 -31.19 -48.64 -33.97
CA ASN A 35 -29.89 -48.72 -34.64
C ASN A 35 -28.76 -48.11 -33.79
N THR A 36 -29.05 -47.07 -33.02
CA THR A 36 -28.04 -46.47 -32.12
C THR A 36 -27.69 -47.42 -30.97
N VAL A 37 -28.68 -48.12 -30.41
CA VAL A 37 -28.45 -49.12 -29.35
C VAL A 37 -27.65 -50.31 -29.88
N VAL A 38 -27.97 -50.82 -31.08
CA VAL A 38 -27.20 -51.92 -31.70
C VAL A 38 -25.77 -51.48 -32.02
N GLY A 39 -25.58 -50.27 -32.56
CA GLY A 39 -24.25 -49.72 -32.83
C GLY A 39 -23.38 -49.61 -31.56
N LEU A 40 -23.96 -49.13 -30.45
CA LEU A 40 -23.29 -49.03 -29.15
C LEU A 40 -22.90 -50.40 -28.57
N LEU A 41 -23.79 -51.39 -28.68
CA LEU A 41 -23.51 -52.76 -28.21
C LEU A 41 -22.37 -53.42 -29.00
N ILE A 42 -22.31 -53.21 -30.32
CA ILE A 42 -21.22 -53.73 -31.15
C ILE A 42 -19.89 -53.06 -30.78
N LEU A 43 -19.91 -51.75 -30.51
CA LEU A 43 -18.73 -50.99 -30.10
C LEU A 43 -18.22 -51.46 -28.72
N LEU A 44 -19.12 -51.67 -27.76
CA LEU A 44 -18.79 -52.22 -26.43
C LEU A 44 -18.21 -53.64 -26.51
N CYS A 45 -18.77 -54.51 -27.37
CA CYS A 45 -18.21 -55.84 -27.62
C CYS A 45 -16.81 -55.76 -28.25
N GLY A 46 -16.60 -54.84 -29.19
CA GLY A 46 -15.28 -54.60 -29.79
C GLY A 46 -14.25 -54.15 -28.76
N ILE A 47 -14.61 -53.19 -27.91
CA ILE A 47 -13.74 -52.69 -26.82
C ILE A 47 -13.43 -53.81 -25.82
N TYR A 48 -14.44 -54.59 -25.42
CA TYR A 48 -14.25 -55.73 -24.51
C TYR A 48 -13.31 -56.80 -25.10
N LEU A 49 -13.44 -57.09 -26.40
CA LEU A 49 -12.59 -58.07 -27.07
C LEU A 49 -11.13 -57.59 -27.18
N VAL A 50 -10.91 -56.29 -27.45
CA VAL A 50 -9.58 -55.68 -27.44
C VAL A 50 -8.97 -55.69 -26.03
N TRP A 51 -9.74 -55.33 -25.01
CA TRP A 51 -9.29 -55.37 -23.61
C TRP A 51 -8.96 -56.79 -23.16
N SER A 52 -9.78 -57.78 -23.52
CA SER A 52 -9.54 -59.21 -23.32
C SER A 52 -8.27 -59.71 -24.00
N LEU A 53 -8.04 -59.32 -25.26
CA LEU A 53 -6.82 -59.68 -25.99
C LEU A 53 -5.57 -59.00 -25.42
N HIS A 54 -5.70 -57.76 -24.94
CA HIS A 54 -4.60 -57.02 -24.32
C HIS A 54 -4.21 -57.62 -22.96
N THR A 55 -5.19 -57.97 -22.13
CA THR A 55 -4.97 -58.65 -20.84
C THR A 55 -4.42 -60.08 -21.03
N ALA A 56 -4.85 -60.79 -22.08
CA ALA A 56 -4.27 -62.08 -22.46
C ALA A 56 -2.81 -61.97 -22.91
N ARG A 57 -2.45 -60.92 -23.67
CA ARG A 57 -1.05 -60.63 -24.07
C ARG A 57 -0.18 -60.22 -22.88
N LEU A 58 -0.71 -59.47 -21.92
CA LEU A 58 0.01 -59.19 -20.68
C LEU A 58 0.29 -60.48 -19.90
N ARG A 59 -0.67 -61.42 -19.84
CA ARG A 59 -0.46 -62.75 -19.23
C ARG A 59 0.56 -63.62 -19.98
N GLU A 60 0.59 -63.58 -21.31
CA GLU A 60 1.55 -64.31 -22.14
C GLU A 60 2.98 -63.72 -22.02
N ASN A 61 3.12 -62.40 -21.95
CA ASN A 61 4.42 -61.74 -21.70
C ASN A 61 4.94 -61.98 -20.28
N LEU A 62 4.04 -62.20 -19.30
CA LEU A 62 4.41 -62.62 -17.94
C LEU A 62 4.79 -64.11 -17.85
N THR A 63 4.60 -64.91 -18.91
CA THR A 63 4.95 -66.35 -18.95
C THR A 63 6.16 -66.72 -19.81
N GLU A 64 6.72 -65.79 -20.60
CA GLU A 64 7.92 -66.03 -21.43
C GLU A 64 9.25 -65.49 -20.88
N GLN A 65 9.28 -65.09 -19.59
CA GLN A 65 10.53 -64.79 -18.88
C GLN A 65 10.78 -65.74 -17.70
N HIS A 66 10.61 -67.04 -17.93
CA HIS A 66 11.03 -68.09 -16.99
C HIS A 66 12.13 -68.98 -17.59
N SER A 67 13.32 -68.88 -17.02
CA SER A 67 14.39 -69.89 -17.10
C SER A 67 15.25 -69.80 -15.83
N PRO A 68 15.75 -70.92 -15.31
CA PRO A 68 15.01 -72.08 -14.80
C PRO A 68 14.61 -71.86 -13.33
N VAL A 69 13.63 -72.64 -12.88
CA VAL A 69 13.23 -72.80 -11.47
C VAL A 69 14.44 -73.21 -10.64
N HIS A 70 15.02 -72.26 -9.89
CA HIS A 70 15.67 -72.62 -8.64
C HIS A 70 14.56 -73.08 -7.70
N LYS A 71 14.68 -74.33 -7.23
CA LYS A 71 13.92 -74.84 -6.09
C LYS A 71 14.03 -73.82 -4.97
N TYR A 72 12.96 -73.06 -4.75
CA TYR A 72 12.86 -72.10 -3.68
C TYR A 72 12.46 -72.84 -2.41
N ASP A 73 13.32 -72.77 -1.41
CA ASP A 73 13.11 -73.33 -0.09
C ASP A 73 11.98 -72.55 0.61
N PRO A 74 10.94 -73.20 1.15
CA PRO A 74 9.85 -72.50 1.82
C PRO A 74 10.25 -72.16 3.26
N ALA A 75 11.19 -71.22 3.43
CA ALA A 75 11.37 -70.34 4.58
C ALA A 75 12.70 -69.55 4.44
N PRO A 76 12.80 -68.23 4.72
CA PRO A 76 11.78 -67.35 5.27
C PRO A 76 11.76 -65.99 4.51
N GLU A 77 10.85 -65.82 3.55
CA GLU A 77 10.74 -64.56 2.79
C GLU A 77 10.39 -63.37 3.69
N LEU A 78 9.66 -63.63 4.78
CA LEU A 78 9.26 -62.61 5.73
C LEU A 78 10.46 -61.94 6.41
N PRO A 79 11.43 -62.64 7.03
CA PRO A 79 12.68 -62.06 7.50
C PRO A 79 13.44 -61.22 6.47
N ASN A 80 13.51 -61.66 5.21
CA ASN A 80 14.21 -60.91 4.17
C ASN A 80 13.46 -59.62 3.78
N LEU A 81 12.14 -59.71 3.63
CA LEU A 81 11.26 -58.57 3.38
C LEU A 81 11.31 -57.56 4.54
N VAL A 82 11.16 -58.04 5.78
CA VAL A 82 11.25 -57.25 7.01
C VAL A 82 12.62 -56.56 7.10
N HIS A 83 13.71 -57.25 6.72
CA HIS A 83 15.07 -56.69 6.77
C HIS A 83 15.27 -55.49 5.84
N HIS A 84 14.54 -55.41 4.71
CA HIS A 84 14.65 -54.30 3.75
C HIS A 84 13.59 -53.21 3.98
N VAL A 85 12.39 -53.59 4.39
CA VAL A 85 11.26 -52.66 4.55
C VAL A 85 11.32 -51.90 5.89
N LEU A 86 11.73 -52.53 6.99
CA LEU A 86 11.82 -51.83 8.29
C LEU A 86 12.82 -50.65 8.27
N PRO A 87 14.06 -50.80 7.74
CA PRO A 87 14.97 -49.66 7.64
C PRO A 87 14.46 -48.55 6.72
N LEU A 88 13.69 -48.90 5.69
CA LEU A 88 13.08 -47.92 4.78
C LEU A 88 11.96 -47.13 5.46
N TRP A 89 11.10 -47.80 6.22
CA TRP A 89 10.11 -47.11 7.06
C TRP A 89 10.78 -46.25 8.13
N ASP A 90 11.85 -46.74 8.76
CA ASP A 90 12.63 -45.95 9.72
C ASP A 90 13.23 -44.70 9.05
N ALA A 91 13.75 -44.82 7.82
CA ALA A 91 14.24 -43.69 7.03
C ALA A 91 13.12 -42.70 6.68
N HIS A 92 11.93 -43.18 6.29
CA HIS A 92 10.78 -42.31 6.00
C HIS A 92 10.27 -41.60 7.27
N VAL A 93 10.16 -42.31 8.40
CA VAL A 93 9.77 -41.73 9.70
C VAL A 93 10.81 -40.72 10.18
N ALA A 94 12.10 -41.02 10.01
CA ALA A 94 13.18 -40.08 10.31
C ALA A 94 13.11 -38.84 9.42
N SER A 95 12.80 -38.99 8.13
CA SER A 95 12.60 -37.89 7.19
C SER A 95 11.40 -37.01 7.59
N VAL A 96 10.26 -37.61 7.96
CA VAL A 96 9.09 -36.87 8.47
C VAL A 96 9.44 -36.10 9.73
N LYS A 97 10.12 -36.75 10.68
CA LYS A 97 10.56 -36.11 11.93
C LYS A 97 11.49 -34.94 11.64
N GLN A 98 12.47 -35.11 10.76
CA GLN A 98 13.43 -34.06 10.40
C GLN A 98 12.75 -32.89 9.69
N GLN A 99 11.92 -33.14 8.67
CA GLN A 99 11.18 -32.10 7.95
C GLN A 99 10.26 -31.31 8.88
N THR A 100 9.52 -32.01 9.76
CA THR A 100 8.64 -31.35 10.74
C THR A 100 9.44 -30.49 11.70
N GLN A 101 10.58 -30.98 12.17
CA GLN A 101 11.44 -30.21 13.08
C GLN A 101 12.00 -28.96 12.38
N THR A 102 12.54 -29.09 11.17
CA THR A 102 13.06 -27.96 10.40
C THR A 102 11.97 -26.92 10.11
N ALA A 103 10.79 -27.36 9.65
CA ALA A 103 9.69 -26.44 9.35
C ALA A 103 9.18 -25.72 10.60
N VAL A 104 9.10 -26.40 11.75
CA VAL A 104 8.71 -25.77 13.02
C VAL A 104 9.78 -24.76 13.49
N GLU A 105 11.06 -25.08 13.33
CA GLU A 105 12.16 -24.15 13.64
C GLU A 105 12.10 -22.89 12.75
N GLU A 106 11.85 -23.06 11.44
CA GLU A 106 11.65 -21.96 10.49
C GLU A 106 10.42 -21.11 10.83
N LEU A 107 9.27 -21.74 11.11
CA LEU A 107 8.05 -21.05 11.53
C LEU A 107 8.29 -20.21 12.78
N ILE A 108 8.93 -20.78 13.81
CA ILE A 108 9.24 -20.05 15.05
C ILE A 108 10.17 -18.87 14.77
N GLY A 109 11.19 -19.05 13.92
CA GLY A 109 12.10 -17.98 13.51
C GLY A 109 11.36 -16.84 12.79
N SER A 110 10.51 -17.18 11.83
CA SER A 110 9.71 -16.21 11.07
C SER A 110 8.68 -15.49 11.94
N PHE A 111 8.04 -16.17 12.90
CA PHE A 111 7.16 -15.53 13.89
C PHE A 111 7.93 -14.59 14.82
N ALA A 112 9.11 -14.99 15.32
CA ALA A 112 9.93 -14.13 16.16
C ALA A 112 10.39 -12.86 15.41
N SER A 113 10.80 -13.02 14.15
CA SER A 113 11.12 -11.89 13.26
C SER A 113 9.91 -10.98 13.05
N MET A 114 8.74 -11.55 12.77
CA MET A 114 7.50 -10.79 12.60
C MET A 114 7.11 -10.02 13.87
N VAL A 115 7.20 -10.63 15.05
CA VAL A 115 6.90 -9.95 16.32
C VAL A 115 7.85 -8.78 16.55
N ASN A 116 9.14 -8.96 16.31
CA ASN A 116 10.12 -7.88 16.42
C ASN A 116 9.82 -6.73 15.44
N GLU A 117 9.47 -7.04 14.20
CA GLU A 117 9.10 -6.05 13.18
C GLU A 117 7.79 -5.32 13.54
N PHE A 118 6.83 -6.05 14.11
CA PHE A 118 5.54 -5.54 14.56
C PHE A 118 5.69 -4.58 15.75
N ASP A 119 6.56 -4.91 16.70
CA ASP A 119 6.94 -4.04 17.83
C ASP A 119 7.74 -2.82 17.36
N ALA A 120 8.70 -3.00 16.45
CA ALA A 120 9.49 -1.91 15.87
C ALA A 120 8.63 -0.93 15.07
N ALA A 121 7.55 -1.41 14.43
CA ALA A 121 6.55 -0.58 13.79
C ALA A 121 5.58 0.11 14.77
N GLY A 122 5.63 -0.17 16.06
CA GLY A 122 4.74 0.44 17.05
C GLY A 122 3.28 -0.03 16.98
N PHE A 123 3.00 -1.15 16.29
CA PHE A 123 1.64 -1.72 16.22
C PHE A 123 1.13 -2.27 17.57
N GLY A 124 2.01 -2.43 18.58
CA GLY A 124 1.63 -2.84 19.94
C GLY A 124 0.73 -1.85 20.70
N GLY A 125 0.49 -0.64 20.17
CA GLY A 125 -0.27 0.42 20.84
C GLY A 125 -1.65 0.76 20.28
N VAL A 126 -1.97 0.49 19.01
CA VAL A 126 -3.26 0.92 18.41
C VAL A 126 -3.74 -0.07 17.35
N ALA A 127 -4.82 -0.77 17.69
CA ALA A 127 -5.58 -1.56 16.73
C ALA A 127 -6.42 -0.65 15.83
N ASN A 128 -6.01 -0.49 14.56
CA ASN A 128 -6.95 -0.27 13.46
C ASN A 128 -6.30 -0.68 12.12
N LEU A 129 -6.84 -1.75 11.53
CA LEU A 129 -6.39 -2.36 10.28
C LEU A 129 -7.00 -1.60 9.08
N ASP A 130 -6.31 -0.57 8.56
CA ASP A 130 -6.56 -0.03 7.20
C ASP A 130 -5.43 0.92 6.68
N SER A 131 -4.17 0.61 7.01
CA SER A 131 -3.09 1.61 7.05
C SER A 131 -2.42 1.95 5.72
N SER A 132 -2.50 1.11 4.66
CA SER A 132 -1.70 1.38 3.45
C SER A 132 -2.25 2.53 2.59
N LYS A 133 -3.58 2.72 2.53
CA LYS A 133 -4.20 3.89 1.89
C LYS A 133 -4.11 5.14 2.77
N ASN A 134 -4.10 4.95 4.09
CA ASN A 134 -4.03 6.04 5.04
C ASN A 134 -2.62 6.65 5.10
N SER A 135 -1.56 5.89 4.85
CA SER A 135 -0.19 6.43 4.83
C SER A 135 0.00 7.43 3.68
N ASP A 136 -0.41 7.09 2.45
CA ASP A 136 -0.34 8.02 1.30
C ASP A 136 -1.23 9.25 1.50
N ALA A 137 -2.43 9.05 2.06
CA ALA A 137 -3.31 10.15 2.42
C ALA A 137 -2.68 11.05 3.50
N THR A 138 -2.01 10.46 4.50
CA THR A 138 -1.31 11.19 5.56
C THR A 138 -0.13 11.99 4.99
N ILE A 139 0.71 11.38 4.14
CA ILE A 139 1.83 12.07 3.47
C ILE A 139 1.30 13.23 2.61
N THR A 140 0.21 13.02 1.88
CA THR A 140 -0.42 14.06 1.05
C THR A 140 -0.97 15.21 1.91
N LEU A 141 -1.64 14.90 3.02
CA LEU A 141 -2.14 15.91 3.97
C LEU A 141 -1.00 16.67 4.66
N LEU A 142 0.11 16.00 4.97
CA LEU A 142 1.31 16.61 5.54
C LEU A 142 1.97 17.57 4.55
N GLN A 143 2.09 17.17 3.27
CA GLN A 143 2.57 18.05 2.20
C GLN A 143 1.65 19.25 2.00
N LEU A 144 0.32 19.05 2.07
CA LEU A 144 -0.65 20.14 1.99
C LEU A 144 -0.49 21.10 3.18
N CYS A 145 -0.35 20.60 4.41
CA CYS A 145 -0.08 21.42 5.58
C CYS A 145 1.19 22.25 5.42
N LYS A 146 2.29 21.63 4.96
CA LYS A 146 3.55 22.34 4.67
C LYS A 146 3.38 23.44 3.64
N LYS A 147 2.61 23.18 2.58
CA LYS A 147 2.30 24.14 1.51
C LYS A 147 1.44 25.31 2.01
N GLU A 148 0.47 25.07 2.88
CA GLU A 148 -0.45 26.09 3.41
C GLU A 148 0.18 26.92 4.55
N LEU A 149 1.12 26.35 5.32
CA LEU A 149 1.79 27.05 6.43
C LEU A 149 2.86 28.05 5.98
N ALA A 150 3.54 27.82 4.87
CA ALA A 150 4.57 28.74 4.36
C ALA A 150 4.01 30.13 3.95
N PRO A 151 2.87 30.23 3.24
CA PRO A 151 2.22 31.50 2.94
C PRO A 151 1.81 32.32 4.18
N VAL A 152 1.51 31.68 5.31
CA VAL A 152 1.08 32.38 6.54
C VAL A 152 2.20 33.29 7.05
N VAL A 153 3.44 32.81 7.08
CA VAL A 153 4.62 33.61 7.51
C VAL A 153 4.87 34.77 6.53
N SER A 154 4.71 34.53 5.24
CA SER A 154 4.83 35.56 4.19
C SER A 154 3.75 36.64 4.35
N SER A 155 2.50 36.24 4.60
CA SER A 155 1.39 37.17 4.82
C SER A 155 1.63 38.08 6.03
N PHE A 156 2.16 37.55 7.13
CA PHE A 156 2.52 38.38 8.28
C PHE A 156 3.67 39.35 7.97
N SER A 157 4.64 38.95 7.15
CA SER A 157 5.75 39.83 6.74
C SER A 157 5.23 41.01 5.91
N ASN A 158 4.34 40.74 4.94
CA ASN A 158 3.72 41.79 4.12
C ASN A 158 2.85 42.75 4.96
N MET A 159 2.20 42.25 6.01
CA MET A 159 1.40 43.09 6.92
C MET A 159 2.27 44.10 7.68
N ILE A 160 3.49 43.71 8.07
CA ILE A 160 4.44 44.61 8.74
C ILE A 160 4.92 45.70 7.78
N GLU A 161 5.25 45.33 6.54
CA GLU A 161 5.67 46.28 5.51
C GLU A 161 4.59 47.33 5.22
N SER A 162 3.33 46.88 5.00
CA SER A 162 2.20 47.78 4.79
C SER A 162 1.96 48.73 5.98
N LYS A 163 2.28 48.29 7.20
CA LYS A 163 2.15 49.12 8.40
C LYS A 163 3.24 50.18 8.49
N ASP A 164 4.46 49.86 8.08
CA ASP A 164 5.55 50.83 8.01
C ASP A 164 5.24 51.94 6.99
N GLU A 165 4.63 51.60 5.85
CA GLU A 165 4.12 52.58 4.89
C GLU A 165 3.04 53.47 5.51
N LEU A 166 2.08 52.90 6.23
CA LEU A 166 1.02 53.65 6.91
C LEU A 166 1.62 54.61 7.97
N LEU A 167 2.61 54.17 8.75
CA LEU A 167 3.33 55.02 9.70
C LEU A 167 4.06 56.16 8.99
N HIS A 168 4.63 55.91 7.81
CA HIS A 168 5.24 56.95 6.99
C HIS A 168 4.22 58.01 6.55
N CYS A 169 3.07 57.58 6.01
CA CYS A 169 2.00 58.50 5.62
C CYS A 169 1.47 59.35 6.79
N ILE A 170 1.36 58.78 7.99
CA ILE A 170 0.96 59.54 9.19
C ILE A 170 2.06 60.55 9.58
N ARG A 171 3.35 60.23 9.45
CA ARG A 171 4.41 61.22 9.73
C ARG A 171 4.38 62.37 8.73
N ASP A 172 4.15 62.09 7.45
CA ASP A 172 4.04 63.12 6.41
C ASP A 172 2.84 64.03 6.63
N LEU A 173 1.68 63.45 6.94
CA LEU A 173 0.48 64.22 7.24
C LEU A 173 0.66 65.09 8.50
N ALA A 174 1.47 64.66 9.48
CA ALA A 174 1.78 65.46 10.67
C ALA A 174 2.65 66.67 10.30
N LYS A 175 3.60 66.49 9.37
CA LYS A 175 4.41 67.58 8.83
C LYS A 175 3.54 68.60 8.08
N SER A 176 2.66 68.15 7.17
CA SER A 176 1.73 69.03 6.45
C SER A 176 0.77 69.76 7.39
N THR A 177 0.34 69.12 8.47
CA THR A 177 -0.51 69.74 9.50
C THR A 177 0.21 70.89 10.22
N ASN A 178 1.52 70.76 10.48
CA ASN A 178 2.31 71.84 11.06
C ASN A 178 2.45 73.03 10.09
N GLU A 179 2.63 72.77 8.80
CA GLU A 179 2.68 73.80 7.75
C GLU A 179 1.33 74.54 7.64
N LEU A 180 0.20 73.82 7.71
CA LEU A 180 -1.14 74.42 7.76
C LEU A 180 -1.34 75.32 9.00
N ASN A 181 -0.76 74.95 10.14
CA ASN A 181 -0.83 75.76 11.36
C ASN A 181 -0.10 77.10 11.19
N ALA A 182 1.09 77.07 10.58
CA ALA A 182 1.87 78.26 10.29
C ALA A 182 1.11 79.20 9.33
N MET A 183 0.52 78.65 8.26
CA MET A 183 -0.30 79.44 7.32
C MET A 183 -1.54 80.05 8.01
N ALA A 184 -2.21 79.31 8.89
CA ALA A 184 -3.36 79.84 9.64
C ALA A 184 -2.98 81.01 10.56
N GLN A 185 -1.80 80.93 11.20
CA GLN A 185 -1.25 82.03 12.01
C GLN A 185 -0.89 83.24 11.14
N GLU A 186 -0.28 83.02 9.98
CA GLU A 186 0.07 84.08 9.03
C GLU A 186 -1.18 84.83 8.54
N VAL A 187 -2.27 84.11 8.21
CA VAL A 187 -3.57 84.73 7.87
C VAL A 187 -4.07 85.61 9.01
N GLY A 188 -3.93 85.17 10.26
CA GLY A 188 -4.29 85.96 11.44
C GLY A 188 -3.45 87.24 11.59
N GLN A 189 -2.14 87.15 11.32
CA GLN A 189 -1.22 88.30 11.36
C GLN A 189 -1.54 89.31 10.23
N ILE A 190 -1.76 88.84 9.00
CA ILE A 190 -2.15 89.67 7.86
C ILE A 190 -3.49 90.38 8.16
N ALA A 191 -4.45 89.65 8.73
CA ALA A 191 -5.73 90.21 9.12
C ALA A 191 -5.59 91.31 10.19
N ALA A 192 -4.75 91.10 11.20
CA ALA A 192 -4.47 92.11 12.23
C ALA A 192 -3.79 93.36 11.66
N GLN A 193 -2.81 93.18 10.76
CA GLN A 193 -2.11 94.28 10.11
C GLN A 193 -3.04 95.07 9.17
N THR A 194 -3.89 94.37 8.43
CA THR A 194 -4.91 94.98 7.54
C THR A 194 -5.94 95.75 8.36
N ASN A 195 -6.35 95.24 9.52
CA ASN A 195 -7.24 95.93 10.44
C ASN A 195 -6.62 97.25 10.95
N LEU A 196 -5.32 97.25 11.29
CA LEU A 196 -4.62 98.47 11.69
C LEU A 196 -4.51 99.49 10.55
N LEU A 197 -4.21 99.04 9.33
CA LEU A 197 -4.22 99.88 8.12
C LEU A 197 -5.60 100.49 7.88
N ALA A 198 -6.67 99.70 8.02
CA ALA A 198 -8.04 100.17 7.85
C ALA A 198 -8.45 101.19 8.91
N ILE A 199 -8.01 101.02 10.16
CA ILE A 199 -8.22 102.00 11.23
C ILE A 199 -7.50 103.32 10.91
N ASN A 200 -6.24 103.26 10.49
CA ASN A 200 -5.48 104.46 10.11
C ASN A 200 -6.14 105.19 8.93
N ALA A 201 -6.61 104.44 7.93
CA ALA A 201 -7.33 104.99 6.79
C ALA A 201 -8.67 105.63 7.19
N ALA A 202 -9.41 105.02 8.12
CA ALA A 202 -10.65 105.58 8.64
C ALA A 202 -10.42 106.88 9.42
N ILE A 203 -9.34 106.94 10.22
CA ILE A 203 -8.94 108.16 10.96
C ILE A 203 -8.59 109.28 9.98
N GLU A 204 -7.77 109.00 8.96
CA GLU A 204 -7.37 110.03 7.99
C GLU A 204 -8.55 110.46 7.12
N ALA A 205 -9.44 109.54 6.72
CA ALA A 205 -10.67 109.87 6.02
C ALA A 205 -11.59 110.80 6.83
N ALA A 206 -11.67 110.63 8.16
CA ALA A 206 -12.39 111.54 9.04
C ALA A 206 -11.71 112.92 9.14
N ARG A 207 -10.37 112.97 9.08
CA ARG A 207 -9.57 114.19 9.18
C ARG A 207 -9.75 115.14 7.98
N VAL A 208 -9.89 114.60 6.77
CA VAL A 208 -10.12 115.42 5.54
C VAL A 208 -11.61 115.84 5.39
N GLY A 209 -12.48 115.44 6.32
CA GLY A 209 -13.87 115.89 6.39
C GLY A 209 -14.72 115.44 5.20
N VAL A 210 -15.37 116.38 4.50
CA VAL A 210 -16.38 116.08 3.47
C VAL A 210 -15.78 115.34 2.27
N HIS A 211 -14.53 115.65 1.91
CA HIS A 211 -13.83 115.01 0.79
C HIS A 211 -13.38 113.57 1.10
N GLY A 212 -13.32 113.17 2.38
CA GLY A 212 -12.92 111.84 2.82
C GLY A 212 -14.06 110.81 2.92
N ARG A 213 -15.32 111.20 2.69
CA ARG A 213 -16.50 110.32 2.89
C ARG A 213 -16.43 109.00 2.12
N GLY A 214 -15.97 109.00 0.87
CA GLY A 214 -15.81 107.78 0.07
C GLY A 214 -14.73 106.84 0.64
N PHE A 215 -13.60 107.40 1.08
CA PHE A 215 -12.52 106.65 1.72
C PHE A 215 -12.94 106.06 3.08
N ALA A 216 -13.79 106.77 3.83
CA ALA A 216 -14.31 106.27 5.12
C ALA A 216 -15.18 105.00 4.94
N VAL A 217 -16.00 104.94 3.89
CA VAL A 217 -16.81 103.74 3.57
C VAL A 217 -15.90 102.56 3.18
N VAL A 218 -14.91 102.80 2.33
CA VAL A 218 -13.94 101.76 1.93
C VAL A 218 -13.15 101.26 3.14
N ALA A 219 -12.65 102.15 4.00
CA ALA A 219 -11.94 101.78 5.21
C ALA A 219 -12.81 100.96 6.18
N GLY A 220 -14.11 101.27 6.28
CA GLY A 220 -15.07 100.48 7.05
C GLY A 220 -15.25 99.04 6.52
N GLU A 221 -15.35 98.88 5.20
CA GLU A 221 -15.48 97.56 4.58
C GLU A 221 -14.18 96.75 4.68
N VAL A 222 -13.01 97.37 4.46
CA VAL A 222 -11.70 96.71 4.65
C VAL A 222 -11.53 96.26 6.11
N ARG A 223 -11.94 97.10 7.07
CA ARG A 223 -11.93 96.74 8.50
C ARG A 223 -12.81 95.51 8.76
N LYS A 224 -14.03 95.48 8.21
CA LYS A 224 -14.94 94.33 8.33
C LYS A 224 -14.35 93.06 7.72
N LEU A 225 -13.80 93.13 6.50
CA LEU A 225 -13.12 91.99 5.87
C LEU A 225 -11.96 91.49 6.72
N SER A 226 -11.12 92.39 7.24
CA SER A 226 -9.99 92.02 8.09
C SER A 226 -10.43 91.30 9.37
N HIS A 227 -11.54 91.71 9.99
CA HIS A 227 -12.10 91.02 11.15
C HIS A 227 -12.63 89.62 10.78
N MET A 228 -13.28 89.48 9.63
CA MET A 228 -13.72 88.17 9.13
C MET A 228 -12.54 87.25 8.80
N SER A 229 -11.45 87.77 8.24
CA SER A 229 -10.21 87.03 7.99
C SER A 229 -9.55 86.58 9.29
N ALA A 230 -9.50 87.44 10.32
CA ALA A 230 -8.95 87.08 11.62
C ALA A 230 -9.74 85.94 12.28
N GLU A 231 -11.07 86.02 12.26
CA GLU A 231 -11.93 84.95 12.80
C GLU A 231 -11.78 83.66 12.00
N THR A 232 -11.64 83.74 10.67
CA THR A 232 -11.39 82.58 9.82
C THR A 232 -10.04 81.93 10.15
N GLY A 233 -8.97 82.73 10.30
CA GLY A 233 -7.65 82.24 10.70
C GLY A 233 -7.66 81.56 12.09
N ARG A 234 -8.42 82.13 13.04
CA ARG A 234 -8.63 81.52 14.37
C ARG A 234 -9.30 80.15 14.27
N ARG A 235 -10.38 80.04 13.49
CA ARG A 235 -11.09 78.77 13.25
C ARG A 235 -10.21 77.74 12.53
N MET A 236 -9.38 78.17 11.58
CA MET A 236 -8.40 77.31 10.92
C MET A 236 -7.39 76.76 11.93
N THR A 237 -6.83 77.62 12.79
CA THR A 237 -5.89 77.22 13.84
C THR A 237 -6.49 76.18 14.78
N GLU A 238 -7.74 76.38 15.21
CA GLU A 238 -8.46 75.42 16.08
C GLU A 238 -8.68 74.07 15.38
N ARG A 239 -9.06 74.08 14.09
CA ARG A 239 -9.23 72.85 13.31
C ARG A 239 -7.92 72.11 13.11
N VAL A 240 -6.85 72.81 12.78
CA VAL A 240 -5.51 72.23 12.61
C VAL A 240 -5.01 71.62 13.91
N LYS A 241 -5.25 72.28 15.05
CA LYS A 241 -4.90 71.74 16.37
C LYS A 241 -5.64 70.43 16.67
N ASN A 242 -6.93 70.36 16.36
CA ASN A 242 -7.71 69.12 16.53
C ASN A 242 -7.18 67.99 15.64
N VAL A 243 -6.82 68.30 14.38
CA VAL A 243 -6.21 67.30 13.48
C VAL A 243 -4.88 66.81 14.05
N ALA A 244 -4.02 67.71 14.53
CA ALA A 244 -2.73 67.35 15.12
C ALA A 244 -2.87 66.42 16.35
N GLU A 245 -3.89 66.63 17.19
CA GLU A 245 -4.18 65.78 18.34
C GLU A 245 -4.64 64.37 17.92
N VAL A 246 -5.52 64.28 16.91
CA VAL A 246 -5.94 63.00 16.32
C VAL A 246 -4.74 62.27 15.72
N MET A 247 -3.84 62.98 15.04
CA MET A 247 -2.62 62.39 14.48
C MET A 247 -1.66 61.86 15.54
N LYS A 248 -1.46 62.61 16.63
CA LYS A 248 -0.64 62.15 17.75
C LYS A 248 -1.20 60.87 18.37
N THR A 249 -2.51 60.80 18.51
CA THR A 249 -3.21 59.60 19.00
C THR A 249 -3.03 58.44 18.03
N ALA A 250 -3.18 58.67 16.73
CA ALA A 250 -2.97 57.67 15.68
C ALA A 250 -1.54 57.11 15.69
N LEU A 251 -0.52 57.97 15.81
CA LEU A 251 0.89 57.55 15.93
C LEU A 251 1.12 56.66 17.15
N THR A 252 0.59 57.06 18.30
CA THR A 252 0.76 56.31 19.56
C THR A 252 0.10 54.93 19.48
N THR A 253 -1.10 54.85 18.89
CA THR A 253 -1.81 53.59 18.66
C THR A 253 -1.08 52.70 17.68
N ALA A 254 -0.56 53.27 16.59
CA ALA A 254 0.17 52.52 15.57
C ALA A 254 1.49 51.94 16.11
N ASP A 255 2.20 52.69 16.96
CA ASP A 255 3.44 52.25 17.62
C ASP A 255 3.19 51.08 18.60
N ARG A 256 2.16 51.18 19.44
CA ARG A 256 1.74 50.06 20.31
C ARG A 256 1.36 48.83 19.49
N ALA A 257 0.62 49.03 18.40
CA ALA A 257 0.24 47.95 17.54
C ALA A 257 1.48 47.33 16.85
N ALA A 258 2.52 48.10 16.51
CA ALA A 258 3.74 47.57 15.89
C ALA A 258 4.50 46.63 16.84
N ILE A 259 4.62 47.02 18.11
CA ILE A 259 5.21 46.17 19.16
C ILE A 259 4.39 44.87 19.33
N GLN A 260 3.06 44.98 19.35
CA GLN A 260 2.18 43.81 19.46
C GLN A 260 2.31 42.87 18.25
N ASP A 261 2.30 43.42 17.04
CA ASP A 261 2.42 42.63 15.81
C ASP A 261 3.76 41.90 15.72
N SER A 262 4.86 42.56 16.11
CA SER A 262 6.19 41.93 16.18
C SER A 262 6.18 40.71 17.12
N LYS A 263 5.52 40.82 18.27
CA LYS A 263 5.39 39.70 19.21
C LYS A 263 4.50 38.58 18.67
N VAL A 264 3.40 38.93 18.00
CA VAL A 264 2.53 37.96 17.33
C VAL A 264 3.29 37.23 16.22
N LEU A 265 4.12 37.93 15.45
CA LEU A 265 4.96 37.33 14.41
C LEU A 265 5.97 36.34 15.02
N GLU A 266 6.64 36.72 16.11
CA GLU A 266 7.62 35.87 16.78
C GLU A 266 6.98 34.56 17.25
N VAL A 267 5.85 34.66 17.95
CA VAL A 267 5.10 33.50 18.46
C VAL A 267 4.54 32.66 17.31
N SER A 268 3.89 33.29 16.34
CA SER A 268 3.30 32.57 15.21
C SER A 268 4.37 31.89 14.36
N GLY A 269 5.50 32.54 14.14
CA GLY A 269 6.65 31.95 13.45
C GLY A 269 7.23 30.76 14.21
N ALA A 270 7.28 30.81 15.54
CA ALA A 270 7.68 29.67 16.37
C ALA A 270 6.69 28.50 16.25
N VAL A 271 5.39 28.76 16.34
CA VAL A 271 4.34 27.75 16.19
C VAL A 271 4.37 27.13 14.79
N VAL A 272 4.51 27.93 13.74
CA VAL A 272 4.60 27.41 12.36
C VAL A 272 5.82 26.51 12.19
N ARG A 273 6.99 26.90 12.73
CA ARG A 273 8.19 26.06 12.69
C ARG A 273 8.00 24.75 13.47
N ASP A 274 7.37 24.81 14.63
CA ASP A 274 7.11 23.64 15.46
C ASP A 274 6.14 22.66 14.77
N VAL A 275 5.04 23.18 14.20
CA VAL A 275 4.10 22.38 13.40
C VAL A 275 4.80 21.78 12.19
N LEU A 276 5.65 22.55 11.48
CA LEU A 276 6.39 22.03 10.34
C LEU A 276 7.34 20.89 10.75
N SER A 277 8.01 21.02 11.89
CA SER A 277 8.88 19.95 12.44
C SER A 277 8.09 18.70 12.81
N HIS A 278 6.92 18.85 13.43
CA HIS A 278 6.03 17.72 13.74
C HIS A 278 5.51 17.05 12.46
N VAL A 279 5.16 17.85 11.44
CA VAL A 279 4.71 17.37 10.14
C VAL A 279 5.81 16.54 9.46
N GLU A 280 7.07 16.98 9.52
CA GLU A 280 8.21 16.23 8.97
C GLU A 280 8.47 14.92 9.74
N ALA A 281 8.40 14.95 11.07
CA ALA A 281 8.54 13.76 11.90
C ALA A 281 7.42 12.73 11.63
N MET A 282 6.17 13.18 11.49
CA MET A 282 5.05 12.32 11.12
C MET A 282 5.21 11.73 9.72
N GLY A 283 5.75 12.49 8.77
CA GLY A 283 6.03 12.01 7.43
C GLY A 283 7.05 10.88 7.42
N SER A 284 8.13 11.02 8.20
CA SER A 284 9.13 9.95 8.37
C SER A 284 8.51 8.70 8.99
N ALA A 285 7.76 8.86 10.09
CA ALA A 285 7.12 7.74 10.78
C ALA A 285 6.12 6.98 9.89
N ALA A 286 5.40 7.69 9.03
CA ALA A 286 4.49 7.08 8.06
C ALA A 286 5.25 6.23 7.01
N GLU A 287 6.41 6.70 6.53
CA GLU A 287 7.23 5.93 5.59
C GLU A 287 7.84 4.69 6.25
N ASP A 288 8.33 4.81 7.51
CA ASP A 288 8.85 3.67 8.28
C ASP A 288 7.76 2.61 8.51
N LEU A 289 6.54 3.04 8.87
CA LEU A 289 5.37 2.15 8.98
C LEU A 289 5.06 1.42 7.67
N ARG A 290 5.17 2.12 6.53
CA ARG A 290 4.93 1.54 5.20
C ARG A 290 5.99 0.49 4.87
N ALA A 291 7.25 0.76 5.19
CA ALA A 291 8.36 -0.17 5.01
C ALA A 291 8.18 -1.44 5.84
N HIS A 292 7.94 -1.30 7.16
CA HIS A 292 7.70 -2.45 8.04
C HIS A 292 6.45 -3.24 7.62
N GLY A 293 5.37 -2.57 7.21
CA GLY A 293 4.17 -3.23 6.70
C GLY A 293 4.42 -4.09 5.45
N ASN A 294 5.34 -3.66 4.57
CA ASN A 294 5.76 -4.47 3.42
C ASN A 294 6.64 -5.65 3.85
N HIS A 295 7.52 -5.47 4.83
CA HIS A 295 8.35 -6.54 5.37
C HIS A 295 7.51 -7.63 6.04
N ILE A 296 6.53 -7.23 6.86
CA ILE A 296 5.56 -8.14 7.48
C ILE A 296 4.78 -8.92 6.41
N ARG A 297 4.36 -8.26 5.32
CA ARG A 297 3.67 -8.95 4.21
C ARG A 297 4.56 -10.04 3.59
N GLY A 298 5.83 -9.74 3.32
CA GLY A 298 6.79 -10.72 2.81
C GLY A 298 6.97 -11.91 3.76
N ASN A 299 7.11 -11.65 5.06
CA ASN A 299 7.20 -12.72 6.06
C ASN A 299 5.94 -13.59 6.11
N ILE A 300 4.74 -13.02 5.91
CA ILE A 300 3.50 -13.80 5.82
C ILE A 300 3.52 -14.70 4.58
N GLU A 301 3.98 -14.19 3.43
CA GLU A 301 4.11 -14.98 2.20
C GLU A 301 5.06 -16.17 2.39
N GLU A 302 6.20 -15.96 3.07
CA GLU A 302 7.16 -17.03 3.40
C GLU A 302 6.58 -18.06 4.40
N LEU A 303 5.85 -17.60 5.42
CA LEU A 303 5.14 -18.49 6.36
C LEU A 303 4.11 -19.38 5.63
N LEU A 304 3.39 -18.84 4.65
CA LEU A 304 2.43 -19.62 3.86
C LEU A 304 3.10 -20.73 3.05
N VAL A 305 4.31 -20.50 2.54
CA VAL A 305 5.12 -21.53 1.87
C VAL A 305 5.58 -22.58 2.88
N SER A 306 6.10 -22.15 4.04
CA SER A 306 6.59 -23.08 5.07
C SER A 306 5.49 -24.06 5.50
N LEU A 307 4.24 -23.61 5.68
CA LEU A 307 3.08 -24.45 6.05
C LEU A 307 2.80 -25.65 5.12
N GLN A 308 3.33 -25.66 3.89
CA GLN A 308 3.20 -26.79 2.97
C GLN A 308 3.85 -28.08 3.49
N PHE A 309 4.74 -28.01 4.49
CA PHE A 309 5.33 -29.19 5.13
C PHE A 309 4.26 -30.15 5.70
N GLN A 310 3.09 -29.62 6.08
CA GLN A 310 1.98 -30.42 6.60
C GLN A 310 1.45 -31.41 5.54
N ASP A 311 1.31 -30.95 4.30
CA ASP A 311 0.85 -31.79 3.19
C ASP A 311 1.89 -32.86 2.87
N ARG A 312 3.17 -32.46 2.75
CA ARG A 312 4.30 -33.38 2.54
C ARG A 312 4.41 -34.45 3.62
N THR A 313 4.24 -34.08 4.89
CA THR A 313 4.25 -35.00 6.03
C THR A 313 3.08 -35.99 5.96
N SER A 314 1.89 -35.50 5.62
CA SER A 314 0.70 -36.34 5.51
C SER A 314 0.86 -37.39 4.41
N GLN A 315 1.41 -37.01 3.25
CA GLN A 315 1.67 -37.91 2.13
C GLN A 315 2.68 -39.02 2.50
N LEU A 316 3.82 -38.65 3.10
CA LEU A 316 4.83 -39.62 3.56
C LEU A 316 4.26 -40.61 4.59
N LEU A 317 3.45 -40.13 5.54
CA LEU A 317 2.80 -40.97 6.54
C LEU A 317 1.75 -41.90 5.92
N ASP A 318 1.02 -41.45 4.91
CA ASP A 318 0.05 -42.28 4.19
C ASP A 318 0.74 -43.39 3.39
N VAL A 319 1.88 -43.12 2.76
CA VAL A 319 2.69 -44.15 2.07
C VAL A 319 3.16 -45.22 3.06
N ILE A 320 3.73 -44.82 4.19
CA ILE A 320 4.16 -45.76 5.25
C ILE A 320 2.97 -46.57 5.77
N ARG A 321 1.84 -45.90 6.06
CA ARG A 321 0.64 -46.55 6.59
C ARG A 321 0.06 -47.56 5.60
N GLN A 322 -0.01 -47.21 4.32
CA GLN A 322 -0.50 -48.11 3.28
C GLN A 322 0.40 -49.36 3.17
N ASP A 323 1.72 -49.18 3.20
CA ASP A 323 2.67 -50.28 3.13
C ASP A 323 2.63 -51.18 4.39
N ILE A 324 2.47 -50.58 5.59
CA ILE A 324 2.23 -51.32 6.84
C ILE A 324 0.95 -52.16 6.73
N ASN A 325 -0.16 -51.58 6.26
CA ASN A 325 -1.43 -52.30 6.12
C ASN A 325 -1.32 -53.43 5.10
N LYS A 326 -0.63 -53.18 3.98
CA LYS A 326 -0.31 -54.20 2.97
C LYS A 326 0.50 -55.32 3.59
N MET A 327 1.49 -55.02 4.44
CA MET A 327 2.31 -56.03 5.12
C MET A 327 1.49 -56.85 6.11
N GLN A 328 0.67 -56.20 6.93
CA GLN A 328 -0.21 -56.86 7.89
C GLN A 328 -1.20 -57.82 7.20
N ALA A 329 -1.81 -57.40 6.09
CA ALA A 329 -2.70 -58.25 5.31
C ALA A 329 -1.95 -59.47 4.78
N ASN A 330 -0.81 -59.29 4.12
CA ASN A 330 -0.04 -60.40 3.55
C ASN A 330 0.51 -61.36 4.62
N VAL A 331 0.88 -60.87 5.81
CA VAL A 331 1.30 -61.71 6.94
C VAL A 331 0.12 -62.47 7.56
N ALA A 332 -1.07 -61.85 7.66
CA ALA A 332 -2.27 -62.51 8.18
C ALA A 332 -2.77 -63.64 7.26
N PHE A 333 -2.60 -63.51 5.94
CA PHE A 333 -2.96 -64.52 4.93
C PHE A 333 -1.81 -65.48 4.56
N ALA A 334 -0.62 -65.33 5.15
CA ALA A 334 0.58 -66.12 4.82
C ALA A 334 0.46 -67.64 5.11
N GLY A 335 -0.66 -68.07 5.72
CA GLY A 335 -1.02 -69.49 5.83
C GLY A 335 -1.52 -70.12 4.53
N ASP A 336 -2.04 -69.32 3.57
CA ASP A 336 -2.69 -69.80 2.33
C ASP A 336 -2.07 -69.24 1.03
N ILE A 337 -1.33 -68.12 1.07
CA ILE A 337 -0.73 -67.48 -0.11
C ILE A 337 0.75 -67.20 0.15
N ALA A 338 1.62 -67.53 -0.80
CA ALA A 338 3.05 -67.21 -0.73
C ALA A 338 3.25 -65.69 -0.70
N LEU A 339 4.14 -65.21 0.16
CA LEU A 339 4.55 -63.81 0.17
C LEU A 339 5.14 -63.43 -1.21
N PRO A 340 4.96 -62.19 -1.67
CA PRO A 340 5.63 -61.71 -2.87
C PRO A 340 7.13 -61.52 -2.60
N ALA A 341 7.95 -61.69 -3.64
CA ALA A 341 9.39 -61.48 -3.56
C ALA A 341 9.72 -60.04 -3.12
N THR A 342 10.78 -59.88 -2.32
CA THR A 342 11.21 -58.58 -1.77
C THR A 342 11.41 -57.51 -2.85
N GLU A 343 12.00 -57.86 -3.99
CA GLU A 343 12.20 -56.93 -5.12
C GLU A 343 10.87 -56.43 -5.70
N GLN A 344 9.87 -57.30 -5.80
CA GLN A 344 8.55 -56.94 -6.31
C GLN A 344 7.80 -56.04 -5.31
N TRP A 345 7.99 -56.26 -4.01
CA TRP A 345 7.44 -55.38 -2.98
C TRP A 345 8.03 -53.97 -3.04
N LEU A 346 9.36 -53.88 -3.12
CA LEU A 346 10.07 -52.62 -3.16
C LEU A 346 9.73 -51.83 -4.44
N ALA A 347 9.62 -52.51 -5.59
CA ALA A 347 9.18 -51.87 -6.84
C ALA A 347 7.74 -51.33 -6.76
N ASP A 348 6.83 -52.08 -6.12
CA ASP A 348 5.44 -51.64 -5.92
C ASP A 348 5.37 -50.45 -4.96
N LEU A 349 6.14 -50.47 -3.86
CA LEU A 349 6.25 -49.35 -2.94
C LEU A 349 6.81 -48.10 -3.64
N GLN A 350 7.89 -48.23 -4.42
CA GLN A 350 8.46 -47.13 -5.19
C GLN A 350 7.46 -46.53 -6.19
N SER A 351 6.55 -47.34 -6.74
CA SER A 351 5.51 -46.85 -7.67
C SER A 351 4.46 -45.94 -7.02
N THR A 352 4.35 -45.99 -5.68
CA THR A 352 3.43 -45.13 -4.92
C THR A 352 4.03 -43.76 -4.58
N TYR A 353 5.31 -43.55 -4.87
CA TYR A 353 6.03 -42.33 -4.50
C TYR A 353 5.72 -41.17 -5.46
N THR A 354 5.44 -40.02 -4.86
CA THR A 354 5.17 -38.77 -5.56
C THR A 354 6.24 -37.72 -5.30
N MET A 355 7.05 -37.90 -4.25
CA MET A 355 7.99 -36.90 -3.75
C MET A 355 9.46 -37.35 -3.84
N SER A 356 10.36 -36.40 -4.09
CA SER A 356 11.80 -36.66 -4.26
C SER A 356 12.48 -37.30 -3.04
N ASP A 357 12.01 -37.00 -1.83
CA ASP A 357 12.57 -37.57 -0.60
C ASP A 357 12.26 -39.06 -0.44
N GLU A 358 11.13 -39.53 -0.96
CA GLU A 358 10.75 -40.95 -0.91
C GLU A 358 11.69 -41.79 -1.77
N TYR A 359 12.01 -41.30 -2.98
CA TYR A 359 13.00 -41.92 -3.87
C TYR A 359 14.41 -41.90 -3.26
N ARG A 360 14.79 -40.82 -2.58
CA ARG A 360 16.07 -40.69 -1.88
C ARG A 360 16.20 -41.71 -0.75
N ASN A 361 15.17 -41.86 0.07
CA ASN A 361 15.16 -42.81 1.17
C ASN A 361 15.15 -44.27 0.69
N HIS A 362 14.56 -44.53 -0.47
CA HIS A 362 14.59 -45.84 -1.15
C HIS A 362 15.94 -46.17 -1.81
N GLY A 363 16.92 -45.24 -1.75
CA GLY A 363 18.29 -45.49 -2.24
C GLY A 363 18.51 -45.10 -3.71
N ASN A 364 17.58 -44.40 -4.35
CA ASN A 364 17.76 -43.92 -5.72
C ASN A 364 18.44 -42.54 -5.71
N THR A 365 19.76 -42.51 -5.98
CA THR A 365 20.55 -41.27 -6.07
C THR A 365 20.31 -40.44 -7.32
N ASP A 366 19.62 -40.98 -8.34
CA ASP A 366 19.30 -40.27 -9.58
C ASP A 366 18.04 -39.37 -9.49
N ALA A 367 17.42 -39.29 -8.30
CA ALA A 367 16.24 -38.45 -8.03
C ALA A 367 16.49 -36.93 -8.23
N SER A 368 17.76 -36.51 -8.36
CA SER A 368 18.12 -35.14 -8.77
C SER A 368 17.71 -34.79 -10.22
N SER A 369 17.28 -35.76 -11.03
CA SER A 369 16.94 -35.55 -12.45
C SER A 369 15.45 -35.40 -12.73
N ALA A 370 14.58 -35.75 -11.77
CA ALA A 370 13.15 -35.92 -12.04
C ALA A 370 12.28 -34.72 -11.64
N ASN A 371 12.83 -33.67 -11.00
CA ASN A 371 11.95 -32.66 -10.42
C ASN A 371 12.48 -31.22 -10.30
N ASN A 372 13.14 -30.72 -11.33
CA ASN A 372 13.33 -29.26 -11.45
C ASN A 372 12.10 -28.53 -12.03
N ASP A 373 11.03 -29.25 -12.40
CA ASP A 373 9.84 -28.69 -13.07
C ASP A 373 8.50 -28.89 -12.32
N SER A 374 8.50 -29.42 -11.09
CA SER A 374 7.33 -29.27 -10.18
C SER A 374 7.65 -28.38 -8.97
N GLU A 375 8.38 -27.30 -9.27
CA GLU A 375 8.01 -26.03 -8.70
C GLU A 375 6.52 -25.78 -9.03
N ILE A 376 5.68 -25.90 -8.00
CA ILE A 376 4.35 -25.29 -7.93
C ILE A 376 3.27 -25.95 -8.81
N THR A 377 2.53 -26.92 -8.22
CA THR A 377 1.12 -27.14 -8.60
C THR A 377 0.24 -26.41 -7.58
N PHE A 378 -0.20 -25.20 -7.93
CA PHE A 378 -1.30 -24.52 -7.23
C PHE A 378 -2.59 -25.34 -7.40
N PHE A 379 -3.23 -25.70 -6.29
CA PHE A 379 -4.67 -25.94 -6.23
C PHE A 379 -5.29 -25.01 -5.20
#